data_AF-A0A923SLH5-F1
#
_entry.id   AF-A0A923SLH5-F1
#
_cell.length_a   1.000
_cell.length_b   1.000
_cell.length_c   1.000
_cell.angle_alpha   90.00
_cell.angle_beta   90.00
_cell.angle_gamma   90.00
#
_symmetry.space_group_name_H-M   'P 1'
#
loop_
_entity.id
_entity.type
_entity.pdbx_description
1 polymer ?
#
loop_
_entity_poly.entity_id
_entity_poly.type
_entity_poly.pdbx_seq_one_letter_code
_entity_poly.pdbx_strand_id
1 'polypeptide(L)'
;MNNILSEFQIEMDLLKYYIDFQNRSYKNQSKIEKNNPESVLKTLTISKIKQFDFNSHIISIYGAYENFIEQLITKYLENICAIASSYNSLPEEIQKNNLNKTLEILKQLDYRKNKNIRPEKLIEILHKNINENSPVLNINAFMNHSANFRISVIDNYFTEIGIKNISSLVRQYEPLKSYLENNVSDFSSKKSVIIFQIVEHICDLRNDIAHGVTNVQLINKTILFDYIDFMKIFTESLYELINSNYLSKIYELNNNDVTVINIFNKEILCFNTRGKIIDKKTKILVKSENHFPSVFYSNILDIQLNKKSISTTNLNENVDIGIKVDKKIKDTMKFKLC
;
A
#
# COMPACT_ATOMS: atom_id res chain seq x y z
N MET A 1 -3.46 -2.32 -8.62
CA MET A 1 -2.79 -1.80 -7.41
C MET A 1 -1.56 -0.97 -7.79
N ASN A 2 -0.74 -1.38 -8.78
CA ASN A 2 0.54 -0.72 -9.10
C ASN A 2 0.50 0.80 -9.30
N ASN A 3 -0.59 1.37 -9.83
CA ASN A 3 -0.68 2.81 -10.07
C ASN A 3 -0.71 3.65 -8.77
N ILE A 4 -1.27 3.11 -7.68
CA ILE A 4 -1.46 3.84 -6.42
C ILE A 4 -0.11 4.19 -5.78
N LEU A 5 0.81 3.21 -5.73
CA LEU A 5 2.14 3.42 -5.18
C LEU A 5 2.97 4.36 -6.06
N SER A 6 2.93 4.19 -7.39
CA SER A 6 3.68 5.06 -8.30
C SER A 6 3.22 6.51 -8.22
N GLU A 7 1.91 6.76 -8.13
CA GLU A 7 1.37 8.12 -7.95
C GLU A 7 1.88 8.75 -6.65
N PHE A 8 1.84 8.03 -5.54
CA PHE A 8 2.38 8.52 -4.26
C PHE A 8 3.88 8.82 -4.34
N GLN A 9 4.68 7.92 -4.92
CA GLN A 9 6.12 8.13 -5.03
C GLN A 9 6.47 9.32 -5.93
N ILE A 10 5.77 9.48 -7.06
CA ILE A 10 5.94 10.62 -7.96
C ILE A 10 5.60 11.93 -7.23
N GLU A 11 4.49 11.98 -6.52
CA GLU A 11 4.08 13.17 -5.75
C GLU A 11 5.15 13.56 -4.71
N MET A 12 5.71 12.57 -4.00
CA MET A 12 6.79 12.78 -3.03
C MET A 12 8.07 13.31 -3.69
N ASP A 13 8.43 12.81 -4.87
CA ASP A 13 9.60 13.29 -5.61
C ASP A 13 9.38 14.70 -6.16
N LEU A 14 8.20 15.00 -6.70
CA LEU A 14 7.80 16.34 -7.12
C LEU A 14 7.85 17.34 -5.96
N LEU A 15 7.36 16.94 -4.79
CA LEU A 15 7.42 17.78 -3.59
C LEU A 15 8.87 18.07 -3.18
N LYS A 16 9.78 17.10 -3.24
CA LYS A 16 11.22 17.34 -3.00
C LYS A 16 11.81 18.36 -3.98
N TYR A 17 11.49 18.23 -5.27
CA TYR A 17 11.93 19.20 -6.27
C TYR A 17 11.38 20.60 -5.98
N TYR A 18 10.11 20.70 -5.60
CA TYR A 18 9.46 21.95 -5.25
C TYR A 18 10.10 22.61 -4.01
N ILE A 19 10.36 21.83 -2.96
CA ILE A 19 11.04 22.31 -1.74
C ILE A 19 12.45 22.82 -2.07
N ASP A 20 13.20 22.15 -2.94
CA ASP A 20 14.53 22.62 -3.35
C ASP A 20 14.44 23.93 -4.14
N PHE A 21 13.49 24.02 -5.07
CA PHE A 21 13.21 25.24 -5.82
C PHE A 21 12.87 26.43 -4.91
N GLN A 22 11.97 26.24 -3.94
CA GLN A 22 11.61 27.27 -2.96
C GLN A 22 12.79 27.68 -2.08
N ASN A 23 13.61 26.72 -1.62
CA ASN A 23 14.79 27.05 -0.82
C ASN A 23 15.81 27.91 -1.58
N ARG A 24 15.92 27.74 -2.90
CA ARG A 24 16.75 28.60 -3.75
C ARG A 24 16.15 30.01 -3.87
N SER A 25 14.82 30.14 -3.93
CA SER A 25 14.15 31.44 -4.05
C SER A 25 14.29 32.31 -2.79
N TYR A 26 14.36 31.72 -1.59
CA TYR A 26 14.56 32.46 -0.33
C TYR A 26 15.83 33.32 -0.32
N LYS A 27 16.89 32.91 -1.01
CA LYS A 27 18.13 33.70 -1.11
C LYS A 27 17.90 35.04 -1.83
N ASN A 28 17.05 35.04 -2.85
CA ASN A 28 16.70 36.26 -3.58
C ASN A 28 15.77 37.13 -2.74
N GLN A 29 14.79 36.53 -2.06
CA GLN A 29 13.90 37.24 -1.14
C GLN A 29 14.69 37.99 -0.05
N SER A 30 15.73 37.35 0.52
CA SER A 30 16.57 37.96 1.57
C SER A 30 17.37 39.16 1.11
N LYS A 31 17.79 39.17 -0.16
CA LYS A 31 18.43 40.34 -0.75
C LYS A 31 17.43 41.49 -0.93
N ILE A 32 16.21 41.18 -1.36
CA ILE A 32 15.15 42.19 -1.56
C ILE A 32 14.73 42.81 -0.23
N GLU A 33 14.53 42.00 0.82
CA GLU A 33 14.17 42.47 2.17
C GLU A 33 15.23 43.42 2.76
N LYS A 34 16.51 43.13 2.55
CA LYS A 34 17.61 44.01 2.97
C LYS A 34 17.68 45.33 2.21
N ASN A 35 17.31 45.33 0.93
CA ASN A 35 17.47 46.49 0.05
C ASN A 35 16.26 47.44 0.04
N ASN A 36 15.08 46.99 0.47
CA ASN A 36 13.84 47.80 0.46
C ASN A 36 13.06 47.70 1.78
N PRO A 37 13.59 48.26 2.89
CA PRO A 37 13.03 48.10 4.24
C PRO A 37 11.67 48.78 4.49
N GLU A 38 11.17 49.62 3.58
CA GLU A 38 9.92 50.40 3.75
C GLU A 38 8.69 49.84 2.98
N SER A 39 8.82 48.72 2.26
CA SER A 39 7.69 48.13 1.52
C SER A 39 6.89 47.10 2.34
N VAL A 40 5.74 46.64 1.80
CA VAL A 40 4.84 45.56 2.32
C VAL A 40 5.58 44.32 2.87
N LEU A 41 6.84 44.14 2.46
CA LEU A 41 7.81 43.18 3.00
C LEU A 41 8.05 43.26 4.52
N LYS A 42 7.73 44.37 5.19
CA LYS A 42 7.74 44.45 6.67
C LYS A 42 6.72 43.50 7.32
N THR A 43 5.61 43.22 6.62
CA THR A 43 4.52 42.34 7.10
C THR A 43 4.71 40.90 6.64
N LEU A 44 5.32 40.68 5.47
CA LEU A 44 5.59 39.34 4.90
C LEU A 44 7.09 39.02 4.93
N THR A 45 7.62 38.82 6.14
CA THR A 45 9.03 38.47 6.34
C THR A 45 9.35 37.09 5.76
N ILE A 46 10.62 36.83 5.47
CA ILE A 46 11.06 35.49 5.01
C ILE A 46 10.72 34.40 6.00
N SER A 47 10.78 34.71 7.31
CA SER A 47 10.37 33.76 8.34
C SER A 47 8.90 33.37 8.16
N LYS A 48 8.03 34.33 7.84
CA LYS A 48 6.61 34.07 7.63
C LYS A 48 6.35 33.28 6.35
N ILE A 49 7.07 33.59 5.27
CA ILE A 49 7.00 32.83 4.01
C ILE A 49 7.41 31.38 4.24
N LYS A 50 8.55 31.15 4.90
CA LYS A 50 9.01 29.80 5.26
C LYS A 50 8.01 29.03 6.11
N GLN A 51 7.31 29.72 7.02
CA GLN A 51 6.25 29.09 7.81
C GLN A 51 5.07 28.68 6.93
N PHE A 52 4.62 29.52 5.99
CA PHE A 52 3.55 29.17 5.06
C PHE A 52 3.93 28.01 4.15
N ASP A 53 5.15 28.03 3.61
CA ASP A 53 5.66 26.96 2.75
C ASP A 53 5.77 25.64 3.52
N PHE A 54 6.35 25.67 4.72
CA PHE A 54 6.43 24.50 5.58
C PHE A 54 5.06 23.90 5.88
N ASN A 55 4.09 24.74 6.23
CA ASN A 55 2.72 24.29 6.48
C ASN A 55 2.16 23.59 5.23
N SER A 56 2.37 24.20 4.06
CA SER A 56 1.97 23.58 2.79
C SER A 56 2.65 22.24 2.56
N HIS A 57 3.95 22.09 2.84
CA HIS A 57 4.67 20.83 2.66
C HIS A 57 4.11 19.72 3.55
N ILE A 58 3.87 19.99 4.83
CA ILE A 58 3.31 18.99 5.76
C ILE A 58 1.90 18.58 5.34
N ILE A 59 1.06 19.54 4.95
CA ILE A 59 -0.29 19.24 4.45
C ILE A 59 -0.23 18.40 3.16
N SER A 60 0.69 18.69 2.24
CA SER A 60 0.89 17.91 1.02
C SER A 60 1.36 16.48 1.32
N ILE A 61 2.35 16.29 2.22
CA ILE A 61 2.84 14.96 2.61
C ILE A 61 1.71 14.14 3.22
N TYR A 62 1.02 14.71 4.22
CA TYR A 62 -0.05 14.00 4.90
C TYR A 62 -1.24 13.72 3.98
N GLY A 63 -1.65 14.70 3.15
CA GLY A 63 -2.77 14.53 2.22
C GLY A 63 -2.50 13.45 1.16
N ALA A 64 -1.29 13.42 0.60
CA ALA A 64 -0.89 12.36 -0.32
C ALA A 64 -0.88 10.97 0.36
N TYR A 65 -0.41 10.92 1.60
CA TYR A 65 -0.36 9.70 2.39
C TYR A 65 -1.75 9.19 2.79
N GLU A 66 -2.63 10.07 3.23
CA GLU A 66 -4.03 9.76 3.56
C GLU A 66 -4.75 9.17 2.34
N ASN A 67 -4.65 9.86 1.20
CA ASN A 67 -5.20 9.38 -0.07
C ASN A 67 -4.59 8.02 -0.50
N PHE A 68 -3.28 7.81 -0.31
CA PHE A 68 -2.65 6.53 -0.59
C PHE A 68 -3.28 5.38 0.24
N ILE A 69 -3.47 5.58 1.55
CA ILE A 69 -4.06 4.56 2.43
C ILE A 69 -5.51 4.27 2.03
N GLU A 70 -6.32 5.31 1.77
CA GLU A 70 -7.72 5.15 1.35
C GLU A 70 -7.84 4.39 0.03
N GLN A 71 -7.01 4.73 -0.96
CA GLN A 71 -6.98 4.03 -2.24
C GLN A 71 -6.49 2.59 -2.10
N LEU A 72 -5.52 2.33 -1.21
CA LEU A 72 -5.02 0.99 -0.97
C LEU A 72 -6.10 0.07 -0.38
N ILE A 73 -6.85 0.56 0.61
CA ILE A 73 -8.00 -0.14 1.21
C ILE A 73 -9.08 -0.37 0.16
N THR A 74 -9.45 0.68 -0.58
CA THR A 74 -10.46 0.62 -1.64
C THR A 74 -10.12 -0.46 -2.66
N LYS A 75 -8.90 -0.42 -3.20
CA LYS A 75 -8.47 -1.35 -4.23
C LYS A 75 -8.36 -2.78 -3.71
N TYR A 76 -7.93 -2.96 -2.47
CA TYR A 76 -7.93 -4.28 -1.83
C TYR A 76 -9.35 -4.84 -1.74
N LEU A 77 -10.31 -4.08 -1.22
CA LEU A 77 -11.70 -4.51 -1.10
C LEU A 77 -12.33 -4.83 -2.46
N GLU A 78 -12.14 -3.97 -3.46
CA GLU A 78 -12.60 -4.23 -4.84
C GLU A 78 -12.04 -5.56 -5.38
N ASN A 79 -10.74 -5.78 -5.20
CA ASN A 79 -10.07 -6.98 -5.69
C ASN A 79 -10.55 -8.24 -4.96
N ILE A 80 -10.80 -8.15 -3.64
CA ILE A 80 -11.37 -9.26 -2.86
C ILE A 80 -12.80 -9.57 -3.31
N CYS A 81 -13.64 -8.57 -3.52
CA CYS A 81 -14.99 -8.77 -4.07
C CYS A 81 -14.97 -9.42 -5.45
N ALA A 82 -14.03 -9.03 -6.31
CA ALA A 82 -13.92 -9.54 -7.67
C ALA A 82 -13.55 -11.04 -7.74
N ILE A 83 -12.93 -11.58 -6.69
CA ILE A 83 -12.54 -13.00 -6.64
C ILE A 83 -13.43 -13.84 -5.73
N ALA A 84 -14.29 -13.20 -4.93
CA ALA A 84 -15.24 -13.88 -4.09
C ALA A 84 -16.40 -14.45 -4.93
N SER A 85 -16.75 -15.71 -4.68
CA SER A 85 -17.90 -16.35 -5.35
C SER A 85 -19.24 -15.91 -4.76
N SER A 86 -19.23 -15.45 -3.51
CA SER A 86 -20.42 -15.02 -2.77
C SER A 86 -20.05 -14.13 -1.58
N TYR A 87 -21.02 -13.41 -1.02
CA TYR A 87 -20.82 -12.57 0.17
C TYR A 87 -20.28 -13.37 1.36
N ASN A 88 -20.85 -14.56 1.60
CA ASN A 88 -20.44 -15.45 2.69
C ASN A 88 -19.01 -16.00 2.53
N SER A 89 -18.42 -15.92 1.33
CA SER A 89 -17.02 -16.30 1.08
C SER A 89 -16.00 -15.20 1.40
N LEU A 90 -16.46 -13.96 1.65
CA LEU A 90 -15.60 -12.86 2.07
C LEU A 90 -15.07 -13.12 3.49
N PRO A 91 -13.93 -12.53 3.88
CA PRO A 91 -13.48 -12.51 5.28
C PRO A 91 -14.60 -12.05 6.24
N GLU A 92 -14.76 -12.73 7.37
CA GLU A 92 -15.82 -12.44 8.35
C GLU A 92 -15.78 -10.99 8.84
N GLU A 93 -14.59 -10.43 9.03
CA GLU A 93 -14.41 -9.02 9.40
C GLU A 93 -15.00 -8.08 8.33
N ILE A 94 -14.78 -8.36 7.04
CA ILE A 94 -15.36 -7.56 5.94
C ILE A 94 -16.88 -7.67 5.97
N GLN A 95 -17.43 -8.88 6.11
CA GLN A 95 -18.89 -9.09 6.14
C GLN A 95 -19.54 -8.31 7.29
N LYS A 96 -18.98 -8.44 8.49
CA LYS A 96 -19.48 -7.76 9.70
C LYS A 96 -19.38 -6.24 9.58
N ASN A 97 -18.23 -5.74 9.15
CA ASN A 97 -17.99 -4.29 9.11
C ASN A 97 -18.73 -3.61 7.96
N ASN A 98 -18.92 -4.28 6.82
CA ASN A 98 -19.76 -3.76 5.74
C ASN A 98 -21.21 -3.55 6.21
N LEU A 99 -21.79 -4.52 6.91
CA LEU A 99 -23.13 -4.41 7.48
C LEU A 99 -23.19 -3.24 8.49
N ASN A 100 -22.31 -3.25 9.48
CA ASN A 100 -22.33 -2.25 10.56
C ASN A 100 -22.14 -0.83 10.04
N LYS A 101 -21.13 -0.60 9.18
CA LYS A 101 -20.83 0.73 8.65
C LYS A 101 -21.92 1.20 7.67
N THR A 102 -22.52 0.31 6.90
CA THR A 102 -23.66 0.66 6.03
C THR A 102 -24.88 1.08 6.86
N LEU A 103 -25.19 0.35 7.93
CA LEU A 103 -26.26 0.73 8.87
C LEU A 103 -25.95 2.05 9.60
N GLU A 104 -24.69 2.31 9.94
CA GLU A 104 -24.29 3.57 10.56
C GLU A 104 -24.52 4.76 9.62
N ILE A 105 -24.14 4.64 8.35
CA ILE A 105 -24.38 5.69 7.35
C ILE A 105 -25.88 5.92 7.15
N LEU A 106 -26.70 4.86 7.10
CA LEU A 106 -28.15 4.95 7.02
C LEU A 106 -28.76 5.76 8.19
N LYS A 107 -28.22 5.60 9.41
CA LYS A 107 -28.65 6.37 10.59
C LYS A 107 -28.20 7.83 10.56
N GLN A 108 -27.22 8.18 9.73
CA GLN A 108 -26.58 9.48 9.66
C GLN A 108 -26.80 10.18 8.31
N LEU A 109 -27.86 9.85 7.55
CA LEU A 109 -28.09 10.43 6.22
C LEU A 109 -28.25 11.95 6.23
N ASP A 110 -28.79 12.50 7.33
CA ASP A 110 -28.96 13.94 7.51
C ASP A 110 -27.62 14.69 7.73
N TYR A 111 -26.53 13.97 7.98
CA TYR A 111 -25.23 14.61 8.21
C TYR A 111 -24.69 15.15 6.89
N ARG A 112 -24.07 16.34 6.95
CA ARG A 112 -23.54 17.05 5.76
C ARG A 112 -22.63 16.17 4.89
N LYS A 113 -21.81 15.32 5.51
CA LYS A 113 -20.91 14.38 4.81
C LYS A 113 -21.64 13.29 4.00
N ASN A 114 -22.87 12.96 4.38
CA ASN A 114 -23.67 11.90 3.77
C ASN A 114 -24.78 12.42 2.85
N LYS A 115 -24.90 13.75 2.66
CA LYS A 115 -26.01 14.38 1.94
C LYS A 115 -26.18 13.91 0.49
N ASN A 116 -25.10 13.43 -0.13
CA ASN A 116 -25.11 12.92 -1.51
C ASN A 116 -25.36 11.40 -1.59
N ILE A 117 -25.46 10.71 -0.45
CA ILE A 117 -25.66 9.27 -0.38
C ILE A 117 -27.15 8.97 -0.49
N ARG A 118 -27.52 8.17 -1.49
CA ARG A 118 -28.90 7.74 -1.70
C ARG A 118 -29.23 6.55 -0.78
N PRO A 119 -30.26 6.64 0.10
CA PRO A 119 -30.64 5.53 0.97
C PRO A 119 -30.97 4.26 0.19
N GLU A 120 -31.57 4.38 -0.98
CA GLU A 120 -31.94 3.25 -1.85
C GLU A 120 -30.71 2.43 -2.25
N LYS A 121 -29.57 3.08 -2.51
CA LYS A 121 -28.31 2.39 -2.85
C LYS A 121 -27.78 1.59 -1.67
N LEU A 122 -27.89 2.11 -0.45
CA LEU A 122 -27.44 1.40 0.75
C LEU A 122 -28.34 0.19 1.03
N ILE A 123 -29.66 0.35 0.89
CA ILE A 123 -30.63 -0.75 1.03
C ILE A 123 -30.39 -1.81 -0.05
N GLU A 124 -30.12 -1.42 -1.29
CA GLU A 124 -29.80 -2.34 -2.38
C GLU A 124 -28.54 -3.17 -2.07
N ILE A 125 -27.48 -2.56 -1.53
CA ILE A 125 -26.28 -3.28 -1.11
C ILE A 125 -26.63 -4.32 -0.04
N LEU A 126 -27.38 -3.92 0.99
CA LEU A 126 -27.79 -4.85 2.06
C LEU A 126 -28.67 -5.99 1.54
N HIS A 127 -29.61 -5.70 0.63
CA HIS A 127 -30.43 -6.71 -0.03
C HIS A 127 -29.57 -7.71 -0.80
N LYS A 128 -28.63 -7.22 -1.62
CA LYS A 128 -27.69 -8.05 -2.37
C LYS A 128 -26.84 -8.93 -1.47
N ASN A 129 -26.40 -8.42 -0.32
CA ASN A 129 -25.58 -9.20 0.60
C ASN A 129 -26.39 -10.26 1.34
N ILE A 130 -27.56 -9.91 1.88
CA ILE A 130 -28.34 -10.78 2.78
C ILE A 130 -29.20 -11.78 2.00
N ASN A 131 -29.90 -11.32 0.97
CA ASN A 131 -30.90 -12.13 0.25
C ASN A 131 -30.31 -12.82 -0.98
N GLU A 132 -29.38 -12.16 -1.69
CA GLU A 132 -28.79 -12.68 -2.93
C GLU A 132 -27.39 -13.27 -2.73
N ASN A 133 -26.81 -13.13 -1.53
CA ASN A 133 -25.46 -13.59 -1.19
C ASN A 133 -24.39 -13.07 -2.19
N SER A 134 -24.57 -11.85 -2.70
CA SER A 134 -23.70 -11.21 -3.68
C SER A 134 -22.58 -10.42 -3.00
N PRO A 135 -21.30 -10.55 -3.42
CA PRO A 135 -20.14 -9.97 -2.75
C PRO A 135 -19.95 -8.46 -3.04
N VAL A 136 -21.03 -7.68 -3.01
CA VAL A 136 -21.00 -6.23 -3.22
C VAL A 136 -20.77 -5.52 -1.88
N LEU A 137 -19.88 -4.54 -1.82
CA LEU A 137 -19.61 -3.78 -0.59
C LEU A 137 -19.96 -2.30 -0.74
N ASN A 138 -20.30 -1.67 0.38
CA ASN A 138 -20.27 -0.23 0.51
C ASN A 138 -18.84 0.25 0.81
N ILE A 139 -17.97 0.21 -0.20
CA ILE A 139 -16.54 0.48 -0.04
C ILE A 139 -16.29 1.87 0.57
N ASN A 140 -17.09 2.88 0.19
CA ASN A 140 -16.98 4.23 0.75
C ASN A 140 -17.14 4.26 2.28
N ALA A 141 -17.89 3.32 2.86
CA ALA A 141 -18.06 3.24 4.30
C ALA A 141 -16.77 2.89 5.04
N PHE A 142 -15.86 2.14 4.39
CA PHE A 142 -14.55 1.79 4.93
C PHE A 142 -13.54 2.94 4.87
N MET A 143 -13.81 3.97 4.05
CA MET A 143 -12.97 5.17 3.96
C MET A 143 -13.37 6.25 4.97
N ASN A 144 -14.53 6.12 5.61
CA ASN A 144 -14.96 7.10 6.60
C ASN A 144 -14.08 7.01 7.85
N HIS A 145 -13.22 8.00 8.04
CA HIS A 145 -12.39 8.17 9.23
C HIS A 145 -12.54 9.57 9.84
N SER A 146 -12.29 9.64 11.13
CA SER A 146 -12.29 10.88 11.91
C SER A 146 -10.95 11.15 12.60
N ALA A 147 -10.01 10.21 12.48
CA ALA A 147 -8.71 10.25 13.13
C ALA A 147 -7.63 10.14 12.05
N ASN A 148 -6.53 10.87 12.24
CA ASN A 148 -5.41 10.81 11.32
C ASN A 148 -4.81 9.39 11.26
N PHE A 149 -4.25 9.01 10.11
CA PHE A 149 -3.61 7.71 9.88
C PHE A 149 -2.27 7.52 10.60
N ARG A 150 -2.27 7.66 11.94
CA ARG A 150 -1.24 7.14 12.84
C ARG A 150 -1.14 5.63 12.74
N ILE A 151 -0.03 5.04 13.18
CA ILE A 151 0.20 3.60 12.99
C ILE A 151 -0.89 2.74 13.64
N SER A 152 -1.39 3.14 14.82
CA SER A 152 -2.47 2.44 15.51
C SER A 152 -3.82 2.55 14.78
N VAL A 153 -4.07 3.68 14.11
CA VAL A 153 -5.26 3.88 13.29
C VAL A 153 -5.18 2.99 12.07
N ILE A 154 -4.01 2.92 11.40
CA ILE A 154 -3.78 1.98 10.29
C ILE A 154 -4.06 0.54 10.74
N ASP A 155 -3.50 0.09 11.87
CA ASP A 155 -3.75 -1.26 12.41
C ASP A 155 -5.25 -1.55 12.56
N ASN A 156 -6.01 -0.59 13.11
CA ASN A 156 -7.45 -0.74 13.30
C ASN A 156 -8.19 -0.84 11.95
N TYR A 157 -7.91 0.07 11.02
CA TYR A 157 -8.56 0.11 9.70
C TYR A 157 -8.31 -1.17 8.89
N PHE A 158 -7.07 -1.66 8.90
CA PHE A 158 -6.76 -2.91 8.21
C PHE A 158 -7.33 -4.15 8.91
N THR A 159 -7.43 -4.11 10.25
CA THR A 159 -8.10 -5.17 11.01
C THR A 159 -9.58 -5.26 10.62
N GLU A 160 -10.24 -4.13 10.36
CA GLU A 160 -11.65 -4.11 9.91
C GLU A 160 -11.87 -4.80 8.56
N ILE A 161 -10.83 -4.90 7.73
CA ILE A 161 -10.85 -5.61 6.44
C ILE A 161 -10.16 -6.98 6.49
N GLY A 162 -9.93 -7.50 7.70
CA GLY A 162 -9.41 -8.85 7.92
C GLY A 162 -7.88 -8.99 7.91
N ILE A 163 -7.13 -7.89 7.91
CA ILE A 163 -5.66 -7.90 7.95
C ILE A 163 -5.18 -7.37 9.30
N LYS A 164 -4.82 -8.30 10.20
CA LYS A 164 -4.42 -7.99 11.58
C LYS A 164 -2.92 -7.71 11.68
N ASN A 165 -2.54 -6.90 12.67
CA ASN A 165 -1.14 -6.64 13.05
C ASN A 165 -0.27 -6.02 11.93
N ILE A 166 -0.82 -5.09 11.14
CA ILE A 166 -0.08 -4.41 10.06
C ILE A 166 1.24 -3.82 10.55
N SER A 167 1.22 -3.11 11.68
CA SER A 167 2.39 -2.40 12.21
C SER A 167 3.55 -3.31 12.59
N SER A 168 3.28 -4.59 12.86
CA SER A 168 4.29 -5.61 13.06
C SER A 168 4.72 -6.24 11.73
N LEU A 169 3.74 -6.65 10.92
CA LEU A 169 3.97 -7.38 9.67
C LEU A 169 4.76 -6.56 8.66
N VAL A 170 4.42 -5.27 8.49
CA VAL A 170 5.03 -4.40 7.47
C VAL A 170 6.54 -4.25 7.65
N ARG A 171 7.05 -4.42 8.87
CA ARG A 171 8.50 -4.35 9.18
C ARG A 171 9.30 -5.48 8.54
N GLN A 172 8.64 -6.55 8.10
CA GLN A 172 9.27 -7.68 7.42
C GLN A 172 9.31 -7.53 5.91
N TYR A 173 8.67 -6.50 5.36
CA TYR A 173 8.59 -6.24 3.93
C TYR A 173 9.65 -5.21 3.53
N GLU A 174 10.26 -5.43 2.37
CA GLU A 174 11.17 -4.46 1.77
C GLU A 174 10.39 -3.31 1.14
N PRO A 175 10.96 -2.09 1.07
CA PRO A 175 12.30 -1.70 1.56
C PRO A 175 12.41 -1.38 3.06
N LEU A 176 11.31 -1.37 3.80
CA LEU A 176 11.30 -0.96 5.22
C LEU A 176 12.15 -1.88 6.09
N LYS A 177 12.12 -3.19 5.83
CA LYS A 177 12.96 -4.14 6.55
C LYS A 177 14.44 -3.75 6.49
N SER A 178 15.00 -3.56 5.29
CA SER A 178 16.38 -3.13 5.12
C SER A 178 16.65 -1.77 5.78
N TYR A 179 15.70 -0.83 5.68
CA TYR A 179 15.83 0.46 6.36
C TYR A 179 15.93 0.30 7.88
N LEU A 180 15.10 -0.53 8.49
CA LEU A 180 15.08 -0.76 9.93
C LEU A 180 16.33 -1.52 10.40
N GLU A 181 16.77 -2.54 9.67
CA GLU A 181 18.00 -3.28 9.99
C GLU A 181 19.23 -2.37 10.03
N ASN A 182 19.29 -1.38 9.15
CA ASN A 182 20.43 -0.46 9.05
C ASN A 182 20.35 0.74 10.02
N ASN A 183 19.15 1.19 10.38
CA ASN A 183 18.97 2.44 11.13
C ASN A 183 18.42 2.27 12.55
N VAL A 184 17.88 1.09 12.88
CA VAL A 184 17.19 0.85 14.15
C VAL A 184 17.66 -0.47 14.77
N SER A 185 18.54 -0.37 15.77
CA SER A 185 19.00 -1.52 16.56
C SER A 185 17.81 -2.25 17.22
N ASP A 186 17.73 -3.57 17.05
CA ASP A 186 16.67 -4.42 17.62
C ASP A 186 15.25 -3.88 17.33
N PHE A 187 14.99 -3.55 16.06
CA PHE A 187 13.68 -3.05 15.64
C PHE A 187 12.54 -4.05 15.89
N SER A 188 12.86 -5.34 16.03
CA SER A 188 11.93 -6.43 16.35
C SER A 188 11.25 -6.27 17.70
N SER A 189 11.99 -5.85 18.74
CA SER A 189 11.45 -5.73 20.10
C SER A 189 10.80 -4.37 20.38
N LYS A 190 11.07 -3.36 19.54
CA LYS A 190 10.57 -2.00 19.73
C LYS A 190 9.07 -1.87 19.47
N LYS A 191 8.42 -1.03 20.27
CA LYS A 191 7.01 -0.64 20.09
C LYS A 191 6.80 0.06 18.75
N SER A 192 5.64 -0.17 18.11
CA SER A 192 5.31 0.42 16.80
C SER A 192 5.43 1.94 16.78
N VAL A 193 5.01 2.64 17.84
CA VAL A 193 5.12 4.10 17.93
C VAL A 193 6.56 4.61 17.80
N ILE A 194 7.55 3.83 18.27
CA ILE A 194 8.98 4.20 18.15
C ILE A 194 9.47 3.97 16.72
N ILE A 195 9.04 2.88 16.10
CA ILE A 195 9.43 2.50 14.74
C ILE A 195 8.86 3.48 13.72
N PHE A 196 7.62 3.92 13.91
CA PHE A 196 6.90 4.80 13.01
C PHE A 196 6.82 6.24 13.53
N GLN A 197 7.81 6.67 14.33
CA GLN A 197 7.85 8.02 14.92
C GLN A 197 7.72 9.15 13.88
N ILE A 198 8.20 8.94 12.65
CA ILE A 198 8.07 9.93 11.56
C ILE A 198 6.60 10.07 11.12
N VAL A 199 5.87 8.96 11.00
CA VAL A 199 4.42 8.98 10.70
C VAL A 199 3.67 9.70 11.81
N GLU A 200 3.98 9.37 13.06
CA GLU A 200 3.37 10.01 14.23
C GLU A 200 3.61 11.52 14.24
N HIS A 201 4.85 11.94 13.98
CA HIS A 201 5.20 13.35 13.98
C HIS A 201 4.58 14.11 12.80
N ILE A 202 4.45 13.50 11.61
CA ILE A 202 3.70 14.11 10.50
C ILE A 202 2.24 14.33 10.88
N CYS A 203 1.61 13.36 11.55
CA CYS A 203 0.24 13.51 12.06
C CYS A 203 0.12 14.63 13.12
N ASP A 204 1.11 14.77 14.01
CA ASP A 204 1.17 15.85 15.00
C ASP A 204 1.28 17.21 14.30
N LEU A 205 2.26 17.38 13.41
CA LEU A 205 2.49 18.63 12.66
C LEU A 205 1.24 19.02 11.86
N ARG A 206 0.60 18.08 11.17
CA ARG A 206 -0.65 18.34 10.43
C ARG A 206 -1.75 18.83 11.35
N ASN A 207 -1.90 18.25 12.55
CA ASN A 207 -2.90 18.69 13.52
C ASN A 207 -2.61 20.09 14.06
N ASP A 208 -1.36 20.36 14.43
CA ASP A 208 -0.94 21.67 14.90
C ASP A 208 -1.20 22.76 13.86
N ILE A 209 -0.89 22.49 12.59
CA ILE A 209 -1.16 23.38 11.46
C ILE A 209 -2.67 23.60 11.30
N ALA A 210 -3.47 22.54 11.31
CA ALA A 210 -4.92 22.62 11.14
C ALA A 210 -5.61 23.37 12.28
N HIS A 211 -5.10 23.27 13.50
CA HIS A 211 -5.60 23.99 14.67
C HIS A 211 -5.02 25.41 14.81
N GLY A 212 -4.16 25.84 13.88
CA GLY A 212 -3.61 27.20 13.86
C GLY A 212 -2.61 27.46 14.99
N VAL A 213 -1.90 26.43 15.46
CA VAL A 213 -0.85 26.59 16.48
C VAL A 213 0.22 27.54 15.95
N THR A 214 0.52 28.59 16.72
CA THR A 214 1.34 29.72 16.26
C THR A 214 2.83 29.42 16.21
N ASN A 215 3.29 28.46 17.02
CA ASN A 215 4.71 28.13 17.24
C ASN A 215 5.06 26.71 16.79
N VAL A 216 4.59 26.27 15.61
CA VAL A 216 5.02 25.00 15.03
C VAL A 216 6.52 25.05 14.74
N GLN A 217 7.27 24.11 15.32
CA GLN A 217 8.70 24.03 15.12
C GLN A 217 9.00 23.60 13.67
N LEU A 218 9.59 24.51 12.90
CA LEU A 218 10.00 24.23 11.53
C LEU A 218 11.16 23.22 11.53
N ILE A 219 10.98 22.10 10.83
CA ILE A 219 12.09 21.20 10.54
C ILE A 219 12.88 21.71 9.33
N ASN A 220 14.19 21.48 9.33
CA ASN A 220 15.03 21.90 8.22
C ASN A 220 14.78 21.02 6.98
N LYS A 221 15.25 21.50 5.83
CA LYS A 221 15.09 20.82 4.54
C LYS A 221 15.58 19.36 4.56
N THR A 222 16.73 19.09 5.17
CA THR A 222 17.31 17.75 5.20
C THR A 222 16.40 16.79 5.96
N ILE A 223 15.93 17.18 7.14
CA ILE A 223 15.00 16.38 7.95
C ILE A 223 13.68 16.16 7.19
N LEU A 224 13.18 17.19 6.51
CA LEU A 224 11.95 17.07 5.70
C LEU A 224 12.14 16.07 4.54
N PHE A 225 13.33 16.02 3.95
CA PHE A 225 13.65 15.03 2.91
C PHE A 225 13.72 13.61 3.49
N ASP A 226 14.31 13.44 4.67
CA ASP A 226 14.33 12.15 5.38
C ASP A 226 12.90 11.68 5.69
N TYR A 227 12.00 12.60 6.03
CA TYR A 227 10.59 12.29 6.27
C TYR A 227 9.92 11.79 5.00
N ILE A 228 10.11 12.51 3.88
CA ILE A 228 9.58 12.11 2.58
C ILE A 228 10.11 10.73 2.17
N ASP A 229 11.42 10.48 2.33
CA ASP A 229 12.02 9.18 2.00
C ASP A 229 11.48 8.05 2.87
N PHE A 230 11.36 8.28 4.18
CA PHE A 230 10.76 7.31 5.07
C PHE A 230 9.32 7.00 4.68
N MET A 231 8.52 8.02 4.33
CA MET A 231 7.14 7.81 3.89
C MET A 231 7.08 6.97 2.62
N LYS A 232 7.97 7.18 1.63
CA LYS A 232 8.07 6.32 0.44
C LYS A 232 8.42 4.87 0.79
N ILE A 233 9.40 4.67 1.67
CA ILE A 233 9.83 3.34 2.12
C ILE A 233 8.69 2.60 2.84
N PHE A 234 7.99 3.31 3.73
CA PHE A 234 6.88 2.76 4.49
C PHE A 234 5.70 2.40 3.59
N THR A 235 5.26 3.30 2.70
CA THR A 235 4.11 3.06 1.82
C THR A 235 4.38 1.95 0.80
N GLU A 236 5.60 1.83 0.29
CA GLU A 236 6.01 0.71 -0.59
C GLU A 236 5.95 -0.64 0.14
N SER A 237 6.47 -0.70 1.37
CA SER A 237 6.45 -1.94 2.15
C SER A 237 5.03 -2.33 2.56
N LEU A 238 4.20 -1.34 2.91
CA LEU A 238 2.79 -1.55 3.20
C LEU A 238 2.05 -2.06 1.97
N TYR A 239 2.29 -1.46 0.80
CA TYR A 239 1.73 -1.90 -0.47
C TYR A 239 2.05 -3.38 -0.74
N GLU A 240 3.31 -3.78 -0.59
CA GLU A 240 3.74 -5.17 -0.80
C GLU A 240 3.08 -6.13 0.20
N LEU A 241 2.90 -5.71 1.46
CA LEU A 241 2.16 -6.48 2.45
C LEU A 241 0.70 -6.71 2.03
N ILE A 242 -0.01 -5.65 1.62
CA ILE A 242 -1.41 -5.77 1.22
C ILE A 242 -1.55 -6.59 -0.06
N ASN A 243 -0.64 -6.39 -1.03
CA ASN A 243 -0.60 -7.20 -2.24
C ASN A 243 -0.34 -8.68 -1.93
N SER A 244 0.64 -8.98 -1.06
CA SER A 244 0.91 -10.35 -0.60
C SER A 244 -0.30 -10.99 0.09
N ASN A 245 -1.08 -10.22 0.85
CA ASN A 245 -2.30 -10.72 1.49
C ASN A 245 -3.37 -11.07 0.44
N TYR A 246 -3.61 -10.17 -0.51
CA TYR A 246 -4.51 -10.43 -1.64
C TYR A 246 -4.08 -11.66 -2.44
N LEU A 247 -2.79 -11.79 -2.75
CA LEU A 247 -2.26 -12.95 -3.48
C LEU A 247 -2.40 -14.25 -2.68
N SER A 248 -2.37 -14.20 -1.35
CA SER A 248 -2.69 -15.38 -0.53
C SER A 248 -4.12 -15.86 -0.75
N LYS A 249 -5.08 -14.94 -0.93
CA LYS A 249 -6.47 -15.30 -1.25
C LYS A 249 -6.60 -15.89 -2.65
N ILE A 250 -5.90 -15.34 -3.64
CA ILE A 250 -5.79 -15.97 -4.96
C ILE A 250 -5.20 -17.39 -4.85
N TYR A 251 -4.13 -17.54 -4.06
CA TYR A 251 -3.46 -18.83 -3.87
C TYR A 251 -4.40 -19.88 -3.26
N GLU A 252 -5.22 -19.48 -2.28
CA GLU A 252 -6.20 -20.36 -1.64
C GLU A 252 -7.27 -20.84 -2.63
N LEU A 253 -7.72 -19.98 -3.55
CA LEU A 253 -8.75 -20.32 -4.54
C LEU A 253 -8.24 -21.08 -5.77
N ASN A 254 -6.95 -20.96 -6.08
CA ASN A 254 -6.35 -21.59 -7.25
C ASN A 254 -6.05 -23.09 -6.99
N ASN A 255 -6.50 -24.01 -7.84
CA ASN A 255 -6.27 -25.46 -7.69
C ASN A 255 -5.16 -26.02 -8.61
N ASN A 256 -4.40 -25.14 -9.27
CA ASN A 256 -3.37 -25.54 -10.23
C ASN A 256 -2.00 -25.78 -9.57
N ASP A 257 -1.93 -26.73 -8.64
CA ASP A 257 -0.67 -27.08 -7.96
C ASP A 257 0.41 -27.59 -8.92
N VAL A 258 1.64 -27.13 -8.70
CA VAL A 258 2.84 -27.58 -9.38
C VAL A 258 3.59 -28.53 -8.47
N THR A 259 3.73 -29.79 -8.92
CA THR A 259 4.61 -30.75 -8.25
C THR A 259 6.04 -30.54 -8.73
N VAL A 260 6.88 -30.04 -7.83
CA VAL A 260 8.29 -29.73 -8.10
C VAL A 260 9.08 -31.02 -8.29
N ILE A 261 9.78 -31.13 -9.42
CA ILE A 261 10.76 -32.17 -9.69
C ILE A 261 12.12 -31.75 -9.13
N ASN A 262 12.55 -30.51 -9.42
CA ASN A 262 13.80 -29.95 -8.89
C ASN A 262 13.82 -28.42 -8.99
N ILE A 263 14.74 -27.78 -8.26
CA ILE A 263 15.05 -26.35 -8.41
C ILE A 263 16.56 -26.17 -8.59
N PHE A 264 16.96 -25.51 -9.69
CA PHE A 264 18.37 -25.17 -9.94
C PHE A 264 18.62 -23.67 -9.78
N ASN A 265 19.77 -23.33 -9.19
CA ASN A 265 20.26 -21.95 -9.04
C ASN A 265 19.26 -20.97 -8.40
N LYS A 266 18.26 -21.47 -7.67
CA LYS A 266 17.16 -20.68 -7.09
C LYS A 266 16.35 -19.88 -8.11
N GLU A 267 16.41 -20.22 -9.40
CA GLU A 267 15.75 -19.49 -10.48
C GLU A 267 15.14 -20.42 -11.53
N ILE A 268 15.48 -21.71 -11.52
CA ILE A 268 14.97 -22.68 -12.49
C ILE A 268 14.05 -23.64 -11.74
N LEU A 269 12.76 -23.62 -12.05
CA LEU A 269 11.77 -24.55 -11.53
C LEU A 269 11.55 -25.69 -12.54
N CYS A 270 11.80 -26.92 -12.13
CA CYS A 270 11.52 -28.11 -12.94
C CYS A 270 10.24 -28.78 -12.47
N PHE A 271 9.32 -29.04 -13.40
CA PHE A 271 8.05 -29.72 -13.13
C PHE A 271 7.47 -30.35 -14.39
N ASN A 272 6.53 -31.27 -14.21
CA ASN A 272 5.77 -31.85 -15.31
C ASN A 272 4.55 -30.96 -15.64
N THR A 273 4.35 -30.65 -16.91
CA THR A 273 3.23 -29.81 -17.38
C THR A 273 1.85 -30.39 -17.10
N ARG A 274 1.74 -31.71 -16.94
CA ARG A 274 0.47 -32.45 -16.78
C ARG A 274 -0.54 -32.07 -17.86
N GLY A 275 -0.08 -31.93 -19.10
CA GLY A 275 -0.90 -31.60 -20.26
C GLY A 275 -1.31 -30.12 -20.36
N LYS A 276 -0.83 -29.24 -19.48
CA LYS A 276 -1.10 -27.80 -19.55
C LYS A 276 -0.15 -27.11 -20.53
N ILE A 277 -0.68 -26.07 -21.20
CA ILE A 277 0.12 -25.16 -22.01
C ILE A 277 0.84 -24.20 -21.05
N ILE A 278 2.16 -24.12 -21.19
CA ILE A 278 3.02 -23.18 -20.47
C ILE A 278 3.75 -22.33 -21.51
N ASP A 279 3.59 -21.02 -21.42
CA ASP A 279 4.30 -20.05 -22.24
C ASP A 279 4.91 -18.94 -21.37
N LYS A 280 5.57 -17.96 -21.99
CA LYS A 280 6.20 -16.84 -21.26
C LYS A 280 5.20 -15.86 -20.64
N LYS A 281 3.90 -15.94 -20.97
CA LYS A 281 2.84 -15.13 -20.36
C LYS A 281 2.25 -15.82 -19.13
N THR A 282 2.36 -17.14 -19.03
CA THR A 282 2.01 -17.90 -17.82
C THR A 282 2.77 -17.33 -16.61
N LYS A 283 2.04 -17.15 -15.51
CA LYS A 283 2.63 -16.70 -14.24
C LYS A 283 2.70 -17.84 -13.26
N ILE A 284 3.77 -17.85 -12.46
CA ILE A 284 3.89 -18.74 -11.32
C ILE A 284 3.50 -17.97 -10.07
N LEU A 285 2.51 -18.47 -9.34
CA LEU A 285 2.17 -17.98 -8.02
C LEU A 285 2.95 -18.79 -6.99
N VAL A 286 3.80 -18.11 -6.23
CA VAL A 286 4.72 -18.70 -5.26
C VAL A 286 4.25 -18.37 -3.86
N LYS A 287 4.19 -19.38 -2.97
CA LYS A 287 3.91 -19.22 -1.55
C LYS A 287 5.11 -19.69 -0.72
N SER A 288 5.55 -18.83 0.19
CA SER A 288 6.65 -19.05 1.14
C SER A 288 6.14 -18.90 2.57
N GLU A 289 6.51 -19.84 3.43
CA GLU A 289 6.18 -19.79 4.87
C GLU A 289 7.21 -19.00 5.68
N ASN A 290 8.44 -18.86 5.16
CA ASN A 290 9.59 -18.32 5.91
C ASN A 290 10.19 -17.04 5.30
N HIS A 291 9.55 -16.47 4.28
CA HIS A 291 10.06 -15.28 3.59
C HIS A 291 8.92 -14.34 3.26
N PHE A 292 9.24 -13.06 3.24
CA PHE A 292 8.33 -12.00 2.82
C PHE A 292 8.79 -11.44 1.47
N PRO A 293 7.87 -11.11 0.54
CA PRO A 293 6.43 -11.37 0.63
C PRO A 293 6.10 -12.87 0.74
N SER A 294 5.09 -13.21 1.53
CA SER A 294 4.69 -14.60 1.78
C SER A 294 4.05 -15.24 0.56
N VAL A 295 3.44 -14.43 -0.32
CA VAL A 295 2.92 -14.87 -1.60
C VAL A 295 3.24 -13.82 -2.67
N PHE A 296 3.75 -14.26 -3.81
CA PHE A 296 4.10 -13.37 -4.92
C PHE A 296 3.98 -14.06 -6.28
N TYR A 297 3.78 -13.26 -7.33
CA TYR A 297 3.94 -13.71 -8.71
C TYR A 297 5.42 -13.69 -9.12
N SER A 298 5.81 -14.69 -9.88
CA SER A 298 7.05 -14.73 -10.64
C SER A 298 6.75 -14.98 -12.12
N ASN A 299 7.38 -14.20 -12.99
CA ASN A 299 7.23 -14.30 -14.44
C ASN A 299 8.20 -15.34 -15.02
N ILE A 300 7.80 -15.98 -16.10
CA ILE A 300 8.63 -16.94 -16.83
C ILE A 300 9.48 -16.20 -17.87
N LEU A 301 10.81 -16.31 -17.74
CA LEU A 301 11.78 -15.70 -18.64
C LEU A 301 12.19 -16.63 -19.79
N ASP A 302 12.34 -17.92 -19.49
CA ASP A 302 12.71 -18.97 -20.45
C ASP A 302 12.07 -20.31 -20.09
N ILE A 303 11.85 -21.15 -21.09
CA ILE A 303 11.31 -22.51 -20.94
C ILE A 303 12.23 -23.46 -21.68
N GLN A 304 12.66 -24.53 -21.04
CA GLN A 304 13.51 -25.55 -21.64
C GLN A 304 12.90 -26.94 -21.54
N LEU A 305 12.92 -27.63 -22.67
CA LEU A 305 12.62 -29.05 -22.80
C LEU A 305 13.86 -29.74 -23.38
N ASN A 306 14.41 -30.73 -22.68
CA ASN A 306 15.62 -31.45 -23.10
C ASN A 306 16.80 -30.52 -23.48
N LYS A 307 17.05 -29.50 -22.63
CA LYS A 307 18.10 -28.47 -22.81
C LYS A 307 17.93 -27.56 -24.04
N LYS A 308 16.79 -27.60 -24.71
CA LYS A 308 16.45 -26.69 -25.81
C LYS A 308 15.39 -25.70 -25.35
N SER A 309 15.64 -24.42 -25.61
CA SER A 309 14.67 -23.36 -25.34
C SER A 309 13.46 -23.52 -26.28
N ILE A 310 12.27 -23.40 -25.73
CA ILE A 310 11.00 -23.47 -26.44
C ILE A 310 10.15 -22.24 -26.08
N SER A 311 9.24 -21.85 -26.97
CA SER A 311 8.32 -20.74 -26.73
C SER A 311 7.10 -21.15 -25.91
N THR A 312 6.61 -22.37 -26.12
CA THR A 312 5.41 -22.92 -25.49
C THR A 312 5.46 -24.44 -25.43
N THR A 313 4.72 -25.04 -24.50
CA THR A 313 4.47 -26.48 -24.46
C THR A 313 3.20 -26.86 -25.22
N ASN A 314 3.13 -28.10 -25.71
CA ASN A 314 1.94 -28.61 -26.37
C ASN A 314 0.85 -28.97 -25.35
N LEU A 315 -0.41 -28.74 -25.73
CA LEU A 315 -1.56 -29.16 -24.94
C LEU A 315 -1.64 -30.70 -24.88
N ASN A 316 -2.03 -31.25 -23.73
CA ASN A 316 -2.19 -32.68 -23.46
C ASN A 316 -0.89 -33.52 -23.51
N GLU A 317 0.27 -32.89 -23.70
CA GLU A 317 1.56 -33.57 -23.54
C GLU A 317 2.06 -33.43 -22.10
N ASN A 318 2.34 -34.57 -21.46
CA ASN A 318 2.94 -34.63 -20.13
C ASN A 318 4.46 -34.57 -20.26
N VAL A 319 5.01 -33.36 -20.33
CA VAL A 319 6.44 -33.13 -20.52
C VAL A 319 7.07 -32.53 -19.27
N ASP A 320 8.27 -33.00 -18.95
CA ASP A 320 9.10 -32.39 -17.92
C ASP A 320 9.84 -31.20 -18.52
N ILE A 321 9.61 -30.03 -17.94
CA ILE A 321 10.24 -28.79 -18.37
C ILE A 321 11.01 -28.15 -17.23
N GLY A 322 12.02 -27.36 -17.57
CA GLY A 322 12.62 -26.38 -16.69
C GLY A 322 12.21 -24.98 -17.11
N ILE A 323 11.63 -24.19 -16.21
CA ILE A 323 11.33 -22.78 -16.45
C ILE A 323 12.29 -21.90 -15.68
N LYS A 324 12.86 -20.88 -16.32
CA LYS A 324 13.60 -19.82 -15.63
C LYS A 324 12.62 -18.72 -15.20
N VAL A 325 12.65 -18.34 -13.93
CA VAL A 325 11.79 -17.31 -13.36
C VAL A 325 12.57 -16.04 -12.99
N ASP A 326 11.87 -14.92 -12.87
CA ASP A 326 12.45 -13.60 -12.57
C ASP A 326 12.73 -13.33 -11.09
N LYS A 327 12.20 -14.15 -10.18
CA LYS A 327 12.39 -14.03 -8.73
C LYS A 327 13.00 -15.29 -8.16
N LYS A 328 13.77 -15.11 -7.09
CA LYS A 328 14.42 -16.23 -6.39
C LYS A 328 13.37 -17.15 -5.75
N ILE A 329 13.55 -18.44 -5.97
CA ILE A 329 12.69 -19.52 -5.47
C ILE A 329 13.51 -20.54 -4.67
N LYS A 330 12.83 -21.28 -3.79
CA LYS A 330 13.41 -22.34 -2.95
C LYS A 330 12.55 -23.59 -3.01
N ASP A 331 13.16 -24.73 -2.74
CA ASP A 331 12.52 -26.04 -2.58
C ASP A 331 11.46 -26.06 -1.47
N THR A 332 11.64 -25.26 -0.43
CA THR A 332 10.67 -25.12 0.67
C THR A 332 9.41 -24.31 0.29
N MET A 333 9.33 -23.77 -0.92
CA MET A 333 8.18 -22.97 -1.37
C MET A 333 7.16 -23.85 -2.10
N LYS A 334 5.92 -23.37 -2.16
CA LYS A 334 4.82 -24.03 -2.88
C LYS A 334 4.44 -23.20 -4.10
N PHE A 335 4.08 -23.86 -5.19
CA PHE A 335 3.93 -23.24 -6.51
C PHE A 335 2.59 -23.59 -7.14
N LYS A 336 1.93 -22.61 -7.75
CA LYS A 336 0.71 -22.78 -8.54
C LYS A 336 0.84 -22.07 -9.89
N LEU A 337 0.20 -22.62 -10.92
CA LEU A 337 0.09 -21.99 -12.24
C LEU A 337 -1.12 -21.04 -12.27
N CYS A 338 -0.93 -19.86 -12.86
CA CYS A 338 -1.96 -18.85 -13.02
C CYS A 338 -2.26 -18.57 -14.49
#